data_AF-A0A4Q4SUY5-F1
#
_entry.id   AF-A0A4Q4SUY5-F1
#
_cell.length_a   1.000
_cell.length_b   1.000
_cell.length_c   1.000
_cell.angle_alpha   90.00
_cell.angle_beta   90.00
_cell.angle_gamma   90.00
#
_symmetry.space_group_name_H-M   'P 1'
#
loop_
_entity.id
_entity.type
_entity.pdbx_description
1 polymer ?
#
loop_
_entity_poly.entity_id
_entity_poly.type
_entity_poly.pdbx_seq_one_letter_code
_entity_poly.pdbx_strand_id
1 'polypeptide(L)'
;MSFTWRRRVRSLVRAKIRVPAGIVRPCVDCLFRDEANFMTIAIKGKTQVVSTSYFSPAIKELDGAAKEAVITVLNEVCVDPWVDHLYAIKVIGEVNEKGGKFHDRHATPCSLSTTQSSFLKAEKVVEIPNDKVIASAIPYYVMDEYSYLACPNRNSVLSPEFYQIPEVQTVIRGSLRYDGNLQLVKALIDVGWLDVEAKDWLSPR
;
A
#
# COMPACT_ATOMS: atom_id res chain seq x y z
N MET A 1 -28.51 -19.02 1.88
CA MET A 1 -27.13 -18.72 2.34
C MET A 1 -26.73 -17.24 2.28
N SER A 2 -27.51 -16.34 1.65
CA SER A 2 -27.18 -14.90 1.49
C SER A 2 -27.54 -13.99 2.70
N PHE A 3 -28.36 -14.48 3.63
CA PHE A 3 -28.93 -13.65 4.71
C PHE A 3 -28.03 -13.55 5.96
N THR A 4 -27.13 -14.52 6.15
CA THR A 4 -26.23 -14.60 7.31
C THR A 4 -25.02 -13.66 7.20
N TRP A 5 -24.60 -13.29 5.99
CA TRP A 5 -23.44 -12.41 5.77
C TRP A 5 -23.76 -10.93 6.01
N ARG A 6 -24.94 -10.45 5.58
CA ARG A 6 -25.40 -9.05 5.75
C ARG A 6 -25.51 -8.60 7.22
N ARG A 7 -25.79 -9.52 8.15
CA ARG A 7 -25.85 -9.22 9.60
C ARG A 7 -24.46 -9.08 10.24
N ARG A 8 -23.45 -9.81 9.77
CA ARG A 8 -22.08 -9.76 10.32
C ARG A 8 -21.39 -8.43 10.00
N VAL A 9 -21.50 -7.95 8.77
CA VAL A 9 -20.85 -6.69 8.34
C VAL A 9 -21.46 -5.47 9.01
N ARG A 10 -22.79 -5.39 9.17
CA ARG A 10 -23.44 -4.28 9.90
C ARG A 10 -23.07 -4.23 11.39
N SER A 11 -22.74 -5.38 11.99
CA SER A 11 -22.29 -5.43 13.39
C SER A 11 -20.85 -4.94 13.56
N LEU A 12 -19.98 -5.18 12.57
CA LEU A 12 -18.58 -4.74 12.57
C LEU A 12 -18.46 -3.21 12.47
N VAL A 13 -19.32 -2.56 11.67
CA VAL A 13 -19.29 -1.10 11.46
C VAL A 13 -19.80 -0.31 12.68
N ARG A 14 -20.55 -0.95 13.60
CA ARG A 14 -21.06 -0.32 14.84
C ARG A 14 -20.28 -0.71 16.10
N ALA A 15 -19.29 -1.59 16.00
CA ALA A 15 -18.49 -1.99 17.14
C ALA A 15 -17.52 -0.86 17.51
N LYS A 16 -17.66 -0.29 18.72
CA LYS A 16 -16.53 0.36 19.38
C LYS A 16 -15.42 -0.69 19.48
N ILE A 17 -14.42 -0.62 18.62
CA ILE A 17 -13.27 -1.53 18.64
C ILE A 17 -12.50 -1.22 19.93
N ARG A 18 -12.86 -1.93 21.00
CA ARG A 18 -12.09 -1.96 22.24
C ARG A 18 -11.04 -3.06 22.04
N VAL A 19 -9.81 -2.65 21.78
CA VAL A 19 -8.68 -3.56 21.53
C VAL A 19 -8.35 -4.29 22.85
N PRO A 20 -8.55 -5.62 22.95
CA PRO A 20 -8.25 -6.36 24.17
C PRO A 20 -6.74 -6.39 24.47
N ALA A 21 -6.37 -6.58 25.73
CA ALA A 21 -5.00 -6.53 26.26
C ALA A 21 -4.01 -7.58 25.68
N GLY A 22 -4.43 -8.40 24.71
CA GLY A 22 -3.63 -9.43 24.05
C GLY A 22 -3.33 -9.17 22.57
N ILE A 23 -3.47 -7.92 22.10
CA ILE A 23 -3.14 -7.53 20.72
C ILE A 23 -1.91 -6.62 20.76
N VAL A 24 -0.82 -7.03 20.11
CA VAL A 24 0.38 -6.20 19.99
C VAL A 24 0.33 -5.43 18.68
N ARG A 25 0.62 -4.13 18.77
CA ARG A 25 0.72 -3.22 17.63
C ARG A 25 2.19 -2.88 17.39
N PRO A 26 2.85 -3.51 16.43
CA PRO A 26 4.09 -2.96 15.91
C PRO A 26 3.76 -1.66 15.16
N CYS A 27 3.80 -0.52 15.84
CA CYS A 27 4.21 0.75 15.22
C CYS A 27 5.72 0.86 15.31
N VAL A 28 6.41 -0.22 14.93
CA VAL A 28 7.85 -0.19 14.75
C VAL A 28 8.05 0.38 13.35
N ASP A 29 8.90 1.39 13.18
CA ASP A 29 9.20 1.96 11.87
C ASP A 29 9.34 0.83 10.84
N CYS A 30 8.78 0.98 9.66
CA CYS A 30 8.99 0.05 8.54
C CYS A 30 10.47 -0.09 8.13
N LEU A 31 11.36 0.69 8.76
CA LEU A 31 12.81 0.61 8.71
C LEU A 31 13.43 -0.39 9.70
N PHE A 32 12.72 -0.82 10.76
CA PHE A 32 13.11 -1.99 11.53
C PHE A 32 12.88 -3.22 10.67
N ARG A 33 13.97 -3.64 10.03
CA ARG A 33 14.11 -4.69 8.99
C ARG A 33 13.61 -6.10 9.36
N ASP A 34 12.85 -6.26 10.43
CA ASP A 34 12.61 -7.57 11.02
C ASP A 34 11.17 -7.80 11.50
N GLU A 35 10.20 -7.35 10.70
CA GLU A 35 8.79 -7.70 10.92
C GLU A 35 8.59 -9.22 11.01
N ALA A 36 9.33 -10.01 10.21
CA ALA A 36 9.30 -11.47 10.27
C ALA A 36 9.75 -12.02 11.65
N ASN A 37 10.76 -11.41 12.27
CA ASN A 37 11.19 -11.77 13.61
C ASN A 37 10.14 -11.40 14.67
N PHE A 38 9.52 -10.22 14.55
CA PHE A 38 8.41 -9.83 15.42
C PHE A 38 7.23 -10.82 15.31
N MET A 39 6.88 -11.20 14.08
CA MET A 39 5.86 -12.21 13.79
C MET A 39 6.19 -13.56 14.43
N THR A 40 7.44 -13.99 14.35
CA THR A 40 7.91 -15.23 14.99
C THR A 40 7.79 -15.18 16.51
N ILE A 41 8.10 -14.04 17.13
CA ILE A 41 7.92 -13.83 18.58
C ILE A 41 6.43 -13.89 18.95
N ALA A 42 5.57 -13.26 18.17
CA ALA A 42 4.13 -13.28 18.41
C ALA A 42 3.54 -14.70 18.29
N ILE A 43 3.98 -15.49 17.31
CA ILE A 43 3.61 -16.90 17.15
C ILE A 43 4.01 -17.71 18.39
N LYS A 44 5.26 -17.56 18.84
CA LYS A 44 5.75 -18.24 20.07
C LYS A 44 4.94 -17.83 21.31
N GLY A 45 4.58 -16.55 21.40
CA GLY A 45 3.75 -16.00 22.48
C GLY A 45 2.25 -16.31 22.37
N LYS A 46 1.79 -16.90 21.25
CA LYS A 46 0.37 -17.08 20.90
C LYS A 46 -0.43 -15.77 20.97
N THR A 47 0.22 -14.68 20.56
CA THR A 47 -0.33 -13.34 20.65
C THR A 47 -0.87 -12.89 19.30
N GLN A 48 -2.04 -12.25 19.32
CA GLN A 48 -2.67 -11.71 18.12
C GLN A 48 -1.91 -10.47 17.65
N VAL A 49 -1.80 -10.25 16.34
CA VAL A 49 -1.03 -9.14 15.77
C VAL A 49 -1.88 -8.33 14.80
N VAL A 50 -1.77 -7.00 14.91
CA VAL A 50 -2.29 -6.06 13.91
C VAL A 50 -1.16 -5.15 13.46
N SER A 51 -0.85 -5.12 12.17
CA SER A 51 0.22 -4.31 11.56
C SER A 51 -0.35 -3.36 10.50
N THR A 52 0.29 -2.20 10.37
CA THR A 52 0.01 -1.17 9.35
C THR A 52 0.83 -1.36 8.07
N SER A 53 1.73 -2.35 8.05
CA SER A 53 2.67 -2.58 6.96
C SER A 53 2.15 -3.56 5.91
N TYR A 54 2.78 -3.51 4.72
CA TYR A 54 2.52 -4.43 3.61
C TYR A 54 2.73 -5.89 4.00
N PHE A 55 1.97 -6.78 3.36
CA PHE A 55 2.18 -8.21 3.49
C PHE A 55 3.37 -8.68 2.65
N SER A 56 4.52 -8.86 3.29
CA SER A 56 5.77 -9.27 2.62
C SER A 56 5.86 -10.78 2.38
N PRO A 57 6.69 -11.25 1.41
CA PRO A 57 6.92 -12.69 1.19
C PRO A 57 7.39 -13.44 2.44
N ALA A 58 8.25 -12.81 3.27
CA ALA A 58 8.72 -13.38 4.52
C ALA A 58 7.59 -13.60 5.53
N ILE A 59 6.62 -12.68 5.62
CA ILE A 59 5.43 -12.86 6.47
C ILE A 59 4.51 -13.95 5.91
N LYS A 60 4.41 -14.06 4.57
CA LYS A 60 3.62 -15.10 3.89
C LYS A 60 4.11 -16.52 4.21
N GLU A 61 5.42 -16.72 4.33
CA GLU A 61 6.00 -18.01 4.72
C GLU A 61 5.58 -18.45 6.14
N LEU A 62 5.25 -17.49 7.02
CA LEU A 62 4.84 -17.74 8.40
C LEU A 62 3.34 -18.06 8.55
N ASP A 63 2.55 -18.01 7.48
CA ASP A 63 1.09 -18.25 7.51
C ASP A 63 0.73 -19.63 8.07
N GLY A 64 1.48 -20.68 7.72
CA GLY A 64 1.30 -22.03 8.27
C GLY A 64 1.48 -22.07 9.79
N ALA A 65 2.60 -21.51 10.27
CA ALA A 65 2.91 -21.46 11.70
C ALA A 65 1.91 -20.61 12.50
N ALA A 66 1.42 -19.51 11.92
CA ALA A 66 0.39 -18.68 12.54
C ALA A 66 -0.94 -19.43 12.69
N LYS A 67 -1.35 -20.20 11.68
CA LYS A 67 -2.55 -21.04 11.72
C LYS A 67 -2.45 -22.15 12.75
N GLU A 68 -1.31 -22.83 12.83
CA GLU A 68 -1.05 -23.86 13.84
C GLU A 68 -1.07 -23.30 15.28
N ALA A 69 -0.53 -22.09 15.47
CA ALA A 69 -0.56 -21.40 16.76
C ALA A 69 -1.93 -20.79 17.12
N VAL A 70 -2.93 -20.87 16.21
CA VAL A 70 -4.27 -20.30 16.36
C VAL A 70 -4.21 -18.80 16.65
N ILE A 71 -3.31 -18.10 15.96
CA ILE A 71 -3.22 -16.64 16.01
C ILE A 71 -3.79 -16.02 14.73
N THR A 72 -4.41 -14.86 14.89
CA THR A 72 -4.83 -13.98 13.80
C THR A 72 -3.80 -12.89 13.64
N VAL A 73 -3.38 -12.74 12.40
CA VAL A 73 -2.44 -11.70 11.98
C VAL A 73 -3.17 -10.86 10.94
N LEU A 74 -3.34 -9.59 11.23
CA LEU A 74 -3.98 -8.65 10.34
C LEU A 74 -2.96 -7.59 9.91
N ASN A 75 -2.50 -7.68 8.67
CA ASN A 75 -1.64 -6.67 8.04
C ASN A 75 -2.48 -5.64 7.27
N GLU A 76 -1.80 -4.59 6.79
CA GLU A 76 -2.39 -3.59 5.90
C GLU A 76 -3.63 -2.92 6.48
N VAL A 77 -3.52 -2.45 7.73
CA VAL A 77 -4.58 -1.70 8.45
C VAL A 77 -4.17 -0.24 8.67
N CYS A 78 -3.84 0.48 7.59
CA CYS A 78 -3.41 1.88 7.63
C CYS A 78 -4.24 2.80 6.73
N VAL A 79 -3.62 3.77 6.06
CA VAL A 79 -4.25 4.59 5.00
C VAL A 79 -3.94 3.98 3.64
N ASP A 80 -2.66 3.71 3.40
CA ASP A 80 -2.10 3.05 2.22
C ASP A 80 -0.95 2.15 2.71
N PRO A 81 -1.17 0.84 2.92
CA PRO A 81 -2.31 0.03 2.45
C PRO A 81 -3.44 -0.14 3.51
N TRP A 82 -4.70 0.10 3.14
CA TRP A 82 -5.97 -0.40 3.76
C TRP A 82 -7.20 0.30 3.17
N VAL A 83 -7.29 1.63 3.35
CA VAL A 83 -8.47 2.43 2.93
C VAL A 83 -8.60 2.36 1.43
N ASP A 84 -7.48 2.41 0.72
CA ASP A 84 -7.39 2.18 -0.72
C ASP A 84 -7.96 0.80 -1.13
N HIS A 85 -7.63 -0.27 -0.41
CA HIS A 85 -8.17 -1.60 -0.66
C HIS A 85 -9.68 -1.70 -0.38
N LEU A 86 -10.14 -1.19 0.76
CA LEU A 86 -11.54 -1.26 1.17
C LEU A 86 -12.47 -0.54 0.18
N TYR A 87 -12.12 0.68 -0.21
CA TYR A 87 -12.90 1.43 -1.19
C TYR A 87 -12.85 0.79 -2.58
N ALA A 88 -11.68 0.31 -3.00
CA ALA A 88 -11.57 -0.40 -4.27
C ALA A 88 -12.43 -1.65 -4.32
N ILE A 89 -12.33 -2.55 -3.33
CA ILE A 89 -13.13 -3.78 -3.27
C ILE A 89 -14.62 -3.48 -3.21
N LYS A 90 -15.02 -2.45 -2.45
CA LYS A 90 -16.42 -2.02 -2.37
C LYS A 90 -16.95 -1.58 -3.74
N VAL A 91 -16.27 -0.65 -4.41
CA VAL A 91 -16.71 -0.12 -5.71
C VAL A 91 -16.70 -1.21 -6.77
N ILE A 92 -15.66 -2.03 -6.80
CA ILE A 92 -15.58 -3.18 -7.72
C ILE A 92 -16.72 -4.17 -7.48
N GLY A 93 -16.98 -4.52 -6.22
CA GLY A 93 -18.10 -5.39 -5.87
C GLY A 93 -19.45 -4.82 -6.34
N GLU A 94 -19.70 -3.54 -6.10
CA GLU A 94 -20.95 -2.87 -6.51
C GLU A 94 -21.14 -2.82 -8.04
N VAL A 95 -20.05 -2.69 -8.81
CA VAL A 95 -20.08 -2.71 -10.28
C VAL A 95 -20.27 -4.13 -10.80
N ASN A 96 -19.54 -5.10 -10.24
CA ASN A 96 -19.65 -6.51 -10.63
C ASN A 96 -21.04 -7.08 -10.31
N GLU A 97 -21.65 -6.72 -9.18
CA GLU A 97 -23.03 -7.09 -8.84
C GLU A 97 -24.06 -6.56 -9.86
N LYS A 98 -23.74 -5.44 -10.52
CA LYS A 98 -24.57 -4.86 -11.59
C LYS A 98 -24.19 -5.37 -12.99
N GLY A 99 -23.22 -6.28 -13.10
CA GLY A 99 -22.71 -6.79 -14.37
C GLY A 99 -21.90 -5.77 -15.18
N GLY A 100 -21.42 -4.71 -14.53
CA GLY A 100 -20.51 -3.75 -15.17
C GLY A 100 -19.12 -4.33 -15.35
N LYS A 101 -18.34 -3.72 -16.26
CA LYS A 101 -16.94 -4.07 -16.51
C LYS A 101 -16.07 -2.84 -16.34
N PHE A 102 -14.85 -3.04 -15.90
CA PHE A 102 -13.86 -1.98 -15.80
C PHE A 102 -13.00 -1.92 -17.06
N HIS A 103 -12.70 -0.70 -17.54
CA HIS A 103 -11.77 -0.50 -18.65
C HIS A 103 -10.38 -0.13 -18.12
N ASP A 104 -10.32 0.88 -17.25
CA ASP A 104 -9.10 1.38 -16.63
C ASP A 104 -9.31 1.56 -15.12
N ARG A 105 -8.23 1.38 -14.34
CA ARG A 105 -8.22 1.64 -12.90
C ARG A 105 -7.05 2.50 -12.49
N HIS A 106 -7.35 3.66 -11.93
CA HIS A 106 -6.37 4.55 -11.31
C HIS A 106 -6.63 4.63 -9.80
N ALA A 107 -5.58 4.50 -9.00
CA ALA A 107 -5.64 4.67 -7.56
C ALA A 107 -4.47 5.56 -7.12
N THR A 108 -4.74 6.72 -6.53
CA THR A 108 -3.70 7.70 -6.21
C THR A 108 -3.66 8.02 -4.72
N PRO A 109 -3.16 7.12 -3.85
CA PRO A 109 -2.86 7.47 -2.47
C PRO A 109 -1.82 8.60 -2.37
N CYS A 110 -1.58 9.13 -1.16
CA CYS A 110 -0.67 10.28 -0.96
C CYS A 110 0.75 9.88 -0.50
N SER A 111 1.20 8.65 -0.72
CA SER A 111 2.52 8.15 -0.29
C SER A 111 3.67 8.66 -1.19
N LEU A 112 4.90 8.88 -0.70
CA LEU A 112 6.03 9.34 -1.55
C LEU A 112 6.80 8.13 -2.02
N SER A 113 7.06 8.02 -3.32
CA SER A 113 8.00 7.03 -3.84
C SER A 113 9.03 7.70 -4.73
N THR A 114 10.30 7.60 -4.34
CA THR A 114 11.47 8.01 -5.13
C THR A 114 12.18 6.80 -5.74
N THR A 115 11.56 5.63 -5.64
CA THR A 115 12.09 4.32 -6.03
C THR A 115 11.35 3.79 -7.25
N GLN A 116 11.95 2.83 -7.96
CA GLN A 116 11.55 2.32 -9.27
C GLN A 116 10.07 2.01 -9.27
N SER A 117 9.36 2.53 -10.27
CA SER A 117 7.92 2.38 -10.37
C SER A 117 7.55 1.51 -11.57
N SER A 118 6.71 0.50 -11.40
CA SER A 118 6.14 -0.28 -12.51
C SER A 118 4.62 -0.29 -12.45
N PHE A 119 3.95 -0.19 -13.60
CA PHE A 119 2.49 -0.22 -13.71
C PHE A 119 2.02 -0.85 -15.03
N LEU A 120 0.76 -1.26 -15.08
CA LEU A 120 0.15 -1.83 -16.29
C LEU A 120 -0.53 -0.71 -17.07
N LYS A 121 -0.17 -0.52 -18.34
CA LYS A 121 -0.83 0.42 -19.25
C LYS A 121 -0.97 -0.20 -20.63
N ALA A 122 -2.21 -0.26 -21.13
CA ALA A 122 -2.53 -0.91 -22.41
C ALA A 122 -1.92 -2.33 -22.52
N GLU A 123 -2.14 -3.14 -21.47
CA GLU A 123 -1.66 -4.53 -21.35
C GLU A 123 -0.14 -4.71 -21.33
N LYS A 124 0.62 -3.61 -21.30
CA LYS A 124 2.09 -3.63 -21.21
C LYS A 124 2.53 -3.16 -19.83
N VAL A 125 3.48 -3.88 -19.26
CA VAL A 125 4.19 -3.45 -18.06
C VAL A 125 5.12 -2.30 -18.47
N VAL A 126 4.88 -1.13 -17.91
CA VAL A 126 5.73 0.05 -18.06
C VAL A 126 6.58 0.14 -16.79
N GLU A 127 7.89 0.05 -16.96
CA GLU A 127 8.85 0.26 -15.89
C GLU A 127 9.50 1.64 -16.02
N ILE A 128 9.55 2.39 -14.92
CA ILE A 128 10.20 3.69 -14.84
C ILE A 128 11.36 3.59 -13.84
N PRO A 129 12.60 3.80 -14.29
CA PRO A 129 13.79 3.87 -13.43
C PRO A 129 13.69 4.96 -12.35
N ASN A 130 14.39 4.76 -11.23
CA ASN A 130 14.39 5.67 -10.06
C ASN A 130 14.60 7.14 -10.44
N ASP A 131 15.60 7.41 -11.28
CA ASP A 131 16.02 8.74 -11.72
C ASP A 131 14.95 9.45 -12.58
N LYS A 132 13.99 8.70 -13.12
CA LYS A 132 12.95 9.21 -14.02
C LYS A 132 11.56 9.27 -13.39
N VAL A 133 11.37 8.77 -12.16
CA VAL A 133 10.05 8.77 -11.48
C VAL A 133 9.53 10.20 -11.26
N ILE A 134 10.40 11.14 -10.92
CA ILE A 134 10.00 12.54 -10.73
C ILE A 134 9.66 13.19 -12.07
N ALA A 135 10.42 12.88 -13.12
CA ALA A 135 10.22 13.43 -14.46
C ALA A 135 8.97 12.87 -15.16
N SER A 136 8.48 11.70 -14.75
CA SER A 136 7.26 11.09 -15.29
C SER A 136 5.97 11.60 -14.64
N ALA A 137 6.08 12.52 -13.68
CA ALA A 137 4.91 13.08 -13.01
C ALA A 137 4.06 13.90 -13.99
N ILE A 138 2.75 13.67 -13.95
CA ILE A 138 1.77 14.34 -14.81
C ILE A 138 0.77 15.14 -13.96
N PRO A 139 0.28 16.29 -14.44
CA PRO A 139 -0.86 16.96 -13.81
C PRO A 139 -2.05 16.01 -13.65
N TYR A 140 -2.65 16.00 -12.46
CA TYR A 140 -3.79 15.14 -12.14
C TYR A 140 -4.88 15.95 -11.47
N TYR A 141 -6.00 16.13 -12.16
CA TYR A 141 -7.13 16.88 -11.65
C TYR A 141 -7.92 16.04 -10.63
N VAL A 142 -8.19 16.62 -9.46
CA VAL A 142 -9.03 16.01 -8.42
C VAL A 142 -10.20 16.93 -8.08
N MET A 143 -9.91 18.21 -7.82
CA MET A 143 -10.89 19.23 -7.48
C MET A 143 -10.37 20.62 -7.85
N ASP A 144 -11.30 21.54 -8.05
CA ASP A 144 -10.99 22.95 -8.30
C ASP A 144 -10.18 23.55 -7.15
N GLU A 145 -9.35 24.55 -7.47
CA GLU A 145 -8.44 25.26 -6.54
C GLU A 145 -7.19 24.48 -6.10
N TYR A 146 -7.05 23.20 -6.46
CA TYR A 146 -5.88 22.39 -6.11
C TYR A 146 -5.10 21.94 -7.34
N SER A 147 -3.79 22.22 -7.34
CA SER A 147 -2.87 21.77 -8.39
C SER A 147 -2.07 20.56 -7.94
N TYR A 148 -2.45 19.38 -8.43
CA TYR A 148 -1.76 18.12 -8.15
C TYR A 148 -0.97 17.58 -9.34
N LEU A 149 0.17 16.97 -9.04
CA LEU A 149 0.96 16.10 -9.90
C LEU A 149 0.82 14.66 -9.39
N ALA A 150 0.62 13.70 -10.29
CA ALA A 150 0.61 12.28 -9.99
C ALA A 150 1.92 11.64 -10.47
N CYS A 151 2.63 10.95 -9.58
CA CYS A 151 3.73 10.06 -9.94
C CYS A 151 3.37 8.59 -9.66
N PRO A 152 3.79 7.63 -10.49
CA PRO A 152 3.53 6.22 -10.25
C PRO A 152 4.28 5.70 -9.01
N ASN A 153 3.67 4.74 -8.30
CA ASN A 153 4.20 4.18 -7.07
C ASN A 153 4.92 2.84 -7.33
N ARG A 154 5.89 2.49 -6.47
CA ARG A 154 6.85 1.36 -6.57
C ARG A 154 6.45 0.21 -7.50
N ASN A 155 5.58 -0.67 -7.03
CA ASN A 155 5.10 -1.76 -7.84
C ASN A 155 3.58 -1.71 -7.82
N SER A 156 3.03 -1.23 -8.93
CA SER A 156 1.60 -1.20 -9.19
C SER A 156 1.16 -2.35 -10.09
N VAL A 157 2.06 -3.27 -10.44
CA VAL A 157 1.74 -4.56 -11.07
C VAL A 157 1.12 -5.51 -10.02
N LEU A 158 0.50 -4.96 -8.97
CA LEU A 158 -0.45 -5.71 -8.17
C LEU A 158 -1.60 -6.11 -9.11
N SER A 159 -1.47 -7.37 -9.50
CA SER A 159 -2.25 -8.13 -10.44
C SER A 159 -3.76 -7.78 -10.40
N PRO A 160 -4.39 -7.45 -11.55
CA PRO A 160 -5.84 -7.32 -11.68
C PRO A 160 -6.63 -8.49 -11.03
N GLU A 161 -5.99 -9.65 -10.94
CA GLU A 161 -6.45 -10.85 -10.25
C GLU A 161 -6.73 -10.63 -8.75
N PHE A 162 -5.89 -9.85 -8.04
CA PHE A 162 -6.07 -9.58 -6.61
C PHE A 162 -7.43 -8.91 -6.32
N TYR A 163 -7.85 -8.06 -7.24
CA TYR A 163 -9.11 -7.32 -7.13
C TYR A 163 -10.25 -7.91 -7.96
N GLN A 164 -10.04 -9.08 -8.58
CA GLN A 164 -11.04 -9.77 -9.40
C GLN A 164 -11.54 -8.91 -10.57
N ILE A 165 -10.61 -8.22 -11.24
CA ILE A 165 -10.87 -7.38 -12.43
C ILE A 165 -9.93 -7.78 -13.60
N PRO A 166 -9.88 -9.06 -14.01
CA PRO A 166 -8.96 -9.53 -15.03
C PRO A 166 -9.14 -8.86 -16.40
N GLU A 167 -10.28 -8.22 -16.65
CA GLU A 167 -10.58 -7.51 -17.88
C GLU A 167 -9.88 -6.16 -18.04
N VAL A 168 -9.29 -5.62 -16.96
CA VAL A 168 -8.71 -4.28 -16.95
C VAL A 168 -7.34 -4.27 -17.62
N GLN A 169 -7.19 -3.38 -18.60
CA GLN A 169 -5.96 -3.26 -19.39
C GLN A 169 -4.97 -2.25 -18.81
N THR A 170 -5.43 -1.34 -17.95
CA THR A 170 -4.62 -0.30 -17.32
C THR A 170 -4.87 -0.29 -15.82
N VAL A 171 -3.82 -0.55 -15.03
CA VAL A 171 -3.85 -0.43 -13.58
C VAL A 171 -2.67 0.43 -13.15
N ILE A 172 -2.99 1.59 -12.59
CA ILE A 172 -1.99 2.55 -12.11
C ILE A 172 -2.26 2.84 -10.64
N ARG A 173 -1.27 2.54 -9.79
CA ARG A 173 -1.22 3.07 -8.44
C ARG A 173 -0.19 4.18 -8.38
N GLY A 174 -0.59 5.35 -7.90
CA GLY A 174 0.24 6.54 -7.93
C GLY A 174 0.15 7.36 -6.66
N SER A 175 0.84 8.47 -6.67
CA SER A 175 1.11 9.33 -5.54
C SER A 175 0.81 10.76 -5.93
N LEU A 176 -0.13 11.41 -5.25
CA LEU A 176 -0.45 12.82 -5.51
C LEU A 176 0.48 13.76 -4.77
N ARG A 177 0.96 14.80 -5.45
CA ARG A 177 1.84 15.82 -4.89
C ARG A 177 1.37 17.19 -5.31
N TYR A 178 1.56 18.18 -4.44
CA TYR A 178 1.40 19.56 -4.85
C TYR A 178 2.45 19.92 -5.90
N ASP A 179 2.05 20.76 -6.84
CA ASP A 179 3.01 21.40 -7.72
C ASP A 179 4.09 22.14 -6.90
N GLY A 180 5.33 22.09 -7.37
CA GLY A 180 6.51 22.56 -6.67
C GLY A 180 7.18 21.52 -5.75
N ASN A 181 6.45 20.54 -5.20
CA ASN A 181 7.05 19.57 -4.28
C ASN A 181 8.08 18.68 -4.97
N LEU A 182 7.76 18.20 -6.17
CA LEU A 182 8.63 17.31 -6.93
C LEU A 182 9.90 18.02 -7.43
N GLN A 183 9.80 19.30 -7.78
CA GLN A 183 10.93 20.13 -8.18
C GLN A 183 11.89 20.33 -7.00
N LEU A 184 11.37 20.56 -5.79
CA LEU A 184 12.18 20.64 -4.57
C LEU A 184 12.91 19.32 -4.28
N VAL A 185 12.19 18.19 -4.35
CA VAL A 185 12.80 16.87 -4.14
C VAL A 185 13.88 16.59 -5.18
N LYS A 186 13.64 16.93 -6.46
CA LYS A 186 14.66 16.80 -7.50
C LYS A 186 15.91 17.61 -7.17
N ALA A 187 15.76 18.85 -6.73
CA ALA A 187 16.90 19.68 -6.33
C ALA A 187 17.70 19.04 -5.18
N LEU A 188 17.02 18.44 -4.19
CA LEU A 188 17.67 17.71 -3.08
C LEU A 188 18.43 16.47 -3.55
N ILE A 189 17.92 15.76 -4.55
CA ILE A 189 18.64 14.64 -5.19
C ILE A 189 19.87 15.17 -5.93
N ASP A 190 19.72 16.21 -6.73
CA ASP A 190 20.79 16.77 -7.55
C ASP A 190 21.97 17.29 -6.70
N VAL A 191 21.70 17.83 -5.51
CA VAL A 191 22.75 18.27 -4.55
C VAL A 191 23.29 17.14 -3.66
N GLY A 192 22.83 15.90 -3.85
CA GLY A 192 23.29 14.73 -3.10
C GLY A 192 22.80 14.67 -1.65
N TRP A 193 21.79 15.46 -1.27
CA TRP A 193 21.25 15.50 0.09
C TRP A 193 20.47 14.24 0.48
N LEU A 194 19.94 13.53 -0.52
CA LEU A 194 19.22 12.26 -0.33
C LEU A 194 20.11 11.04 -0.61
N ASP A 195 21.42 11.25 -0.77
CA ASP A 195 22.38 10.16 -0.92
C ASP A 195 22.60 9.46 0.44
N VAL A 196 22.34 8.17 0.46
CA VAL A 196 22.45 7.33 1.67
C VAL A 196 23.83 6.68 1.82
N GLU A 197 24.71 6.84 0.82
CA GLU A 197 26.07 6.33 0.90
C GLU A 197 26.85 7.06 1.99
N ALA A 198 27.61 6.30 2.77
CA ALA A 198 28.42 6.83 3.85
C ALA A 198 29.36 7.93 3.32
N LYS A 199 29.32 9.10 3.96
CA LYS A 199 30.21 10.21 3.63
C LYS A 199 31.26 10.33 4.71
N ASP A 200 32.53 10.22 4.32
CA ASP A 200 33.66 10.28 5.25
C ASP A 200 33.66 11.56 6.09
N TRP A 201 33.20 12.67 5.51
CA TRP A 201 33.09 13.98 6.18
C TRP A 201 31.90 14.14 7.14
N LEU A 202 30.99 13.16 7.21
CA LEU A 202 29.89 13.10 8.19
C LEU A 202 30.20 12.16 9.36
N SER A 203 31.42 11.62 9.43
CA SER A 203 31.83 10.76 10.54
C SER A 203 31.71 11.52 11.86
N PRO A 204 31.00 10.98 12.88
CA PRO A 204 30.92 11.62 14.18
C PRO A 204 32.34 11.79 14.75
N ARG A 205 32.65 13.02 15.17
CA ARG A 205 33.92 13.35 15.83
C ARG A 205 34.06 12.65 17.16
#